data_AF-A0A7X6SX95-F1
#
_entry.id   AF-A0A7X6SX95-F1
#
_cell.length_a   1.000
_cell.length_b   1.000
_cell.length_c   1.000
_cell.angle_alpha   90.00
_cell.angle_beta   90.00
_cell.angle_gamma   90.00
#
_symmetry.space_group_name_H-M   'P 1'
#
loop_
_entity.id
_entity.type
_entity.pdbx_description
1 polymer ?
#
loop_
_entity_poly.entity_id
_entity_poly.type
_entity_poly.pdbx_seq_one_letter_code
_entity_poly.pdbx_strand_id
1 'polypeptide(L)'
;MKNFLNCKNPALWVTATVAAACVIPVVLTLRSPKRKAKDILDCQLSVKEIAYQAPFYSFTYIPDQAPTYQFLSDQQLFVKDDFLTKDYSKEWRSLGTMELVKLTEANFDDLFFTGQDRLFSRIRRKNLNTWQLDISGDPDSIFYYLMQQKNGDVYLAYGYRTDGQNNLDSRGCIVRWLFLMNADEIQVISKD
;
A
#
# COMPACT_ATOMS: atom_id res chain seq x y z
N MET A 1 -30.53 -73.65 1.82
CA MET A 1 -30.60 -72.46 0.94
C MET A 1 -29.53 -71.46 1.35
N LYS A 2 -28.63 -71.12 0.41
CA LYS A 2 -27.76 -69.94 0.28
C LYS A 2 -26.96 -69.41 1.49
N ASN A 3 -25.64 -69.53 1.34
CA ASN A 3 -24.55 -68.74 1.94
C ASN A 3 -24.84 -67.22 1.95
N PHE A 4 -24.19 -66.47 2.84
CA PHE A 4 -23.23 -65.41 2.48
C PHE A 4 -22.56 -64.84 3.74
N LEU A 5 -21.34 -65.30 4.00
CA LEU A 5 -20.32 -64.49 4.66
C LEU A 5 -20.13 -63.21 3.83
N ASN A 6 -20.00 -62.02 4.43
CA ASN A 6 -18.99 -61.11 3.88
C ASN A 6 -18.40 -60.09 4.87
N CYS A 7 -17.09 -59.95 4.71
CA CYS A 7 -16.11 -59.33 5.57
C CYS A 7 -16.25 -57.81 5.74
N LYS A 8 -15.99 -57.37 6.98
CA LYS A 8 -15.39 -56.06 7.27
C LYS A 8 -14.06 -55.95 6.53
N ASN A 9 -13.90 -54.95 5.66
CA ASN A 9 -12.60 -54.61 5.06
C ASN A 9 -11.91 -53.54 5.92
N PRO A 10 -10.87 -53.87 6.71
CA PRO A 10 -10.13 -52.91 7.53
C PRO A 10 -9.32 -51.90 6.68
N ALA A 11 -9.15 -52.17 5.38
CA ALA A 11 -8.34 -51.37 4.46
C ALA A 11 -8.94 -49.99 4.10
N LEU A 12 -10.27 -49.82 4.20
CA LEU A 12 -10.93 -48.57 3.79
C LEU A 12 -10.87 -47.47 4.85
N TRP A 13 -10.85 -47.82 6.14
CA TRP A 13 -10.78 -46.82 7.21
C TRP A 13 -9.36 -46.26 7.39
N VAL A 14 -8.35 -47.09 7.17
CA VAL A 14 -6.93 -46.68 7.28
C VAL A 14 -6.57 -45.69 6.17
N THR A 15 -7.06 -45.91 4.95
CA THR A 15 -6.83 -45.00 3.80
C THR A 15 -7.50 -43.64 3.98
N ALA A 16 -8.74 -43.60 4.50
CA ALA A 16 -9.43 -42.34 4.79
C ALA A 16 -8.72 -41.50 5.88
N THR A 17 -8.16 -42.15 6.89
CA THR A 17 -7.48 -41.46 8.02
C THR A 17 -6.13 -40.87 7.59
N VAL A 18 -5.36 -41.59 6.78
CA VAL A 18 -4.07 -41.12 6.25
C VAL A 18 -4.27 -39.98 5.24
N ALA A 19 -5.30 -40.04 4.39
CA ALA A 19 -5.61 -38.95 3.46
C ALA A 19 -5.99 -37.65 4.18
N ALA A 20 -6.80 -37.72 5.25
CA ALA A 20 -7.15 -36.54 6.06
C ALA A 20 -5.93 -35.95 6.79
N ALA A 21 -5.03 -36.82 7.29
CA ALA A 21 -3.81 -36.39 7.98
C ALA A 21 -2.78 -35.70 7.06
N CYS A 22 -2.76 -36.01 5.76
CA CYS A 22 -1.89 -35.36 4.78
C CYS A 22 -2.44 -34.03 4.25
N VAL A 23 -3.77 -33.85 4.21
CA VAL A 23 -4.38 -32.63 3.65
C VAL A 23 -4.36 -31.47 4.66
N ILE A 24 -4.50 -31.74 5.96
CA ILE A 24 -4.53 -30.70 7.00
C ILE A 24 -3.20 -29.90 7.08
N PRO A 25 -2.00 -30.53 7.07
CA PRO A 25 -0.73 -29.80 7.07
C PRO A 25 -0.54 -28.95 5.81
N VAL A 26 -0.92 -29.45 4.63
CA VAL A 26 -0.79 -28.72 3.36
C VAL A 26 -1.66 -27.46 3.33
N VAL A 27 -2.89 -27.54 3.86
CA VAL A 27 -3.79 -26.36 3.95
C VAL A 27 -3.30 -25.36 5.01
N LEU A 28 -2.66 -25.82 6.09
CA LEU A 28 -2.10 -24.95 7.13
C LEU A 28 -0.76 -24.29 6.72
N THR A 29 0.04 -24.92 5.86
CA THR A 29 1.29 -24.32 5.32
C THR A 29 1.05 -23.37 4.15
N LEU A 30 -0.11 -23.47 3.48
CA LEU A 30 -0.56 -22.51 2.46
C LEU A 30 -1.12 -21.21 3.03
N ARG A 31 -1.33 -21.12 4.35
CA ARG A 31 -1.47 -19.81 5.02
C ARG A 31 -0.11 -19.14 4.98
N SER A 32 0.10 -18.33 3.95
CA SER A 32 1.21 -17.38 3.85
C SER A 32 1.43 -16.79 5.24
N PRO A 33 2.65 -16.87 5.82
CA PRO A 33 2.89 -16.27 7.12
C PRO A 33 2.42 -14.82 7.03
N LYS A 34 1.59 -14.38 7.97
CA LYS A 34 1.21 -12.97 8.07
C LYS A 34 2.52 -12.21 8.20
N ARG A 35 3.02 -11.65 7.08
CA ARG A 35 4.23 -10.83 7.09
C ARG A 35 3.96 -9.76 8.13
N LYS A 36 4.79 -9.72 9.18
CA LYS A 36 4.76 -8.59 10.10
C LYS A 36 4.99 -7.35 9.25
N ALA A 37 4.26 -6.28 9.53
CA ALA A 37 4.50 -5.01 8.86
C ALA A 37 5.98 -4.66 9.06
N LYS A 38 6.73 -4.58 7.96
CA LYS A 38 8.12 -4.13 7.94
C LYS A 38 8.11 -2.64 8.28
N ASP A 39 9.02 -2.18 9.13
CA ASP A 39 9.18 -0.74 9.36
C ASP A 39 9.54 -0.07 8.03
N ILE A 40 8.87 1.04 7.72
CA ILE A 40 9.05 1.76 6.45
C ILE A 40 9.93 3.00 6.63
N LEU A 41 10.38 3.27 7.85
CA LEU A 41 11.40 4.27 8.13
C LEU A 41 12.74 3.83 7.51
N ASP A 42 13.53 4.81 7.10
CA ASP A 42 14.80 4.64 6.40
C ASP A 42 14.69 3.70 5.18
N CYS A 43 13.58 3.80 4.43
CA CYS A 43 13.34 3.03 3.22
C CYS A 43 13.31 3.91 1.98
N GLN A 44 13.87 3.38 0.88
CA GLN A 44 13.62 3.87 -0.46
C GLN A 44 12.35 3.21 -0.99
N LEU A 45 11.45 4.03 -1.54
CA LEU A 45 10.15 3.61 -2.03
C LEU A 45 10.08 3.82 -3.54
N SER A 46 9.93 2.74 -4.29
CA SER A 46 9.70 2.78 -5.74
C SER A 46 8.28 2.34 -6.05
N VAL A 47 7.68 2.90 -7.11
CA VAL A 47 6.33 2.51 -7.52
C VAL A 47 6.37 1.10 -8.09
N LYS A 48 5.61 0.20 -7.47
CA LYS A 48 5.41 -1.17 -7.94
C LYS A 48 4.24 -1.25 -8.91
N GLU A 49 3.14 -0.59 -8.56
CA GLU A 49 1.88 -0.63 -9.31
C GLU A 49 1.10 0.66 -9.08
N ILE A 50 0.37 1.10 -10.12
CA ILE A 50 -0.58 2.22 -10.01
C ILE A 50 -1.94 1.62 -9.64
N ALA A 51 -2.22 1.56 -8.34
CA ALA A 51 -3.44 0.98 -7.79
C ALA A 51 -4.68 1.80 -8.12
N TYR A 52 -4.53 3.11 -8.29
CA TYR A 52 -5.58 4.00 -8.77
C TYR A 52 -5.02 5.22 -9.48
N GLN A 53 -5.77 5.69 -10.46
CA GLN A 53 -5.61 6.97 -11.12
C GLN A 53 -6.98 7.62 -11.33
N ALA A 54 -7.06 8.91 -11.07
CA ALA A 54 -8.26 9.70 -11.34
C ALA A 54 -8.58 9.75 -12.86
N PRO A 55 -9.82 9.42 -13.27
CA PRO A 55 -10.12 9.07 -14.67
C PRO A 55 -10.18 10.25 -15.65
N PHE A 56 -10.23 11.49 -15.17
CA PHE A 56 -10.34 12.70 -16.01
C PHE A 56 -8.98 13.30 -16.37
N TYR A 57 -7.86 12.70 -15.93
CA TYR A 57 -6.52 13.08 -16.36
C TYR A 57 -6.03 12.17 -17.50
N SER A 58 -5.53 12.78 -18.58
CA SER A 58 -4.97 12.06 -19.73
C SER A 58 -3.59 11.46 -19.45
N PHE A 59 -2.84 12.00 -18.48
CA PHE A 59 -1.51 11.51 -18.12
C PHE A 59 -1.57 10.46 -17.01
N THR A 60 -0.84 9.37 -17.22
CA THR A 60 -0.58 8.32 -16.23
C THR A 60 0.91 8.02 -16.17
N TYR A 61 1.36 7.54 -15.02
CA TYR A 61 2.70 7.00 -14.90
C TYR A 61 2.78 5.61 -15.53
N ILE A 62 4.01 5.19 -15.84
CA ILE A 62 4.39 3.80 -15.95
C ILE A 62 5.29 3.54 -14.73
N PRO A 63 5.16 2.42 -13.98
CA PRO A 63 5.92 2.21 -12.74
C PRO A 63 7.42 2.51 -12.85
N ASP A 64 8.08 2.06 -13.93
CA ASP A 64 9.52 2.27 -14.18
C ASP A 64 9.92 3.73 -14.45
N GLN A 65 8.94 4.59 -14.74
CA GLN A 65 9.11 6.03 -15.02
C GLN A 65 8.46 6.89 -13.93
N ALA A 66 7.94 6.27 -12.88
CA ALA A 66 7.31 6.98 -11.77
C ALA A 66 8.37 7.52 -10.80
N PRO A 67 8.03 8.52 -9.99
CA PRO A 67 8.96 9.11 -9.05
C PRO A 67 9.40 8.08 -8.01
N THR A 68 10.63 8.21 -7.54
CA THR A 68 11.14 7.43 -6.40
C THR A 68 11.14 8.32 -5.17
N TYR A 69 10.90 7.73 -4.00
CA TYR A 69 10.84 8.43 -2.73
C TYR A 69 11.82 7.85 -1.72
N GLN A 70 12.17 8.62 -0.70
CA GLN A 70 12.79 8.13 0.53
C GLN A 70 11.97 8.63 1.72
N PHE A 71 11.71 7.73 2.67
CA PHE A 71 11.07 8.07 3.92
C PHE A 71 12.02 7.74 5.06
N LEU A 72 12.47 8.76 5.78
CA LEU A 72 13.52 8.64 6.79
C LEU A 72 12.94 8.54 8.21
N SER A 73 13.77 8.12 9.16
CA SER A 73 13.42 7.96 10.59
C SER A 73 12.95 9.25 11.28
N ASP A 74 13.32 10.42 10.77
CA ASP A 74 12.82 11.72 11.21
C ASP A 74 11.50 12.13 10.51
N GLN A 75 10.88 11.21 9.78
CA GLN A 75 9.65 11.38 9.00
C GLN A 75 9.78 12.39 7.86
N GLN A 76 11.01 12.71 7.42
CA GLN A 76 11.21 13.45 6.19
C GLN A 76 10.87 12.58 4.97
N LEU A 77 10.09 13.15 4.06
CA LEU A 77 9.85 12.59 2.74
C LEU A 77 10.74 13.30 1.72
N PHE A 78 11.47 12.54 0.93
CA PHE A 78 12.21 13.02 -0.22
C PHE A 78 11.64 12.42 -1.50
N VAL A 79 11.80 13.14 -2.61
CA VAL A 79 11.43 12.67 -3.94
C VAL A 79 12.57 12.89 -4.92
N LYS A 80 12.61 12.05 -5.95
CA LYS A 80 13.51 12.13 -7.10
C LYS A 80 12.75 11.74 -8.37
N ASP A 81 13.12 12.37 -9.49
CA ASP A 81 12.54 12.15 -10.82
C ASP A 81 11.01 12.41 -10.87
N ASP A 82 10.54 13.50 -10.26
CA ASP A 82 9.12 13.85 -10.22
C ASP A 82 8.68 14.83 -11.33
N PHE A 83 8.11 14.25 -12.38
CA PHE A 83 7.54 14.97 -13.53
C PHE A 83 6.56 16.09 -13.13
N LEU A 84 5.76 15.91 -12.08
CA LEU A 84 4.68 16.83 -11.73
C LEU A 84 5.17 18.14 -11.18
N THR A 85 6.23 18.06 -10.37
CA THR A 85 6.90 19.23 -9.81
C THR A 85 7.80 19.90 -10.86
N LYS A 86 7.84 19.35 -12.09
CA LYS A 86 8.71 19.75 -13.21
C LYS A 86 10.19 19.73 -12.82
N ASP A 87 10.52 18.96 -11.80
CA ASP A 87 11.86 18.78 -11.29
C ASP A 87 12.37 17.41 -11.75
N TYR A 88 13.19 17.44 -12.80
CA TYR A 88 13.84 16.27 -13.38
C TYR A 88 15.25 16.07 -12.81
N SER A 89 15.50 16.57 -11.61
CA SER A 89 16.78 16.40 -10.95
C SER A 89 17.04 14.93 -10.63
N LYS A 90 18.31 14.54 -10.84
CA LYS A 90 18.83 13.26 -10.38
C LYS A 90 19.16 13.26 -8.88
N GLU A 91 18.95 14.39 -8.21
CA GLU A 91 19.20 14.58 -6.78
C GLU A 91 17.92 14.40 -5.97
N TRP A 92 18.08 13.99 -4.72
CA TRP A 92 16.98 13.90 -3.78
C TRP A 92 16.56 15.29 -3.31
N ARG A 93 15.28 15.59 -3.42
CA ARG A 93 14.69 16.84 -2.94
C ARG A 93 13.78 16.56 -1.75
N SER A 94 13.94 17.30 -0.66
CA SER A 94 13.02 17.22 0.47
C SER A 94 11.65 17.78 0.08
N LEU A 95 10.60 17.01 0.36
CA LEU A 95 9.21 17.46 0.30
C LEU A 95 8.76 18.01 1.66
N GLY A 96 9.35 17.54 2.76
CA GLY A 96 9.09 18.01 4.12
C GLY A 96 8.83 16.89 5.13
N THR A 97 8.51 17.29 6.36
CA THR A 97 8.17 16.38 7.46
C THR A 97 6.73 15.90 7.33
N MET A 98 6.50 14.60 7.33
CA MET A 98 5.16 14.04 7.36
C MET A 98 4.63 13.90 8.80
N GLU A 99 3.33 14.16 9.00
CA GLU A 99 2.66 14.04 10.28
C GLU A 99 1.82 12.76 10.37
N LEU A 100 1.84 12.09 11.52
CA LEU A 100 1.02 10.90 11.73
C LEU A 100 -0.46 11.28 11.84
N VAL A 101 -1.30 10.63 11.04
CA VAL A 101 -2.75 10.88 11.00
C VAL A 101 -3.54 9.59 11.00
N LYS A 102 -4.81 9.67 11.40
CA LYS A 102 -5.76 8.57 11.32
C LYS A 102 -6.65 8.74 10.09
N LEU A 103 -6.73 7.69 9.28
CA LEU A 103 -7.66 7.66 8.15
C LEU A 103 -9.12 7.48 8.61
N THR A 104 -9.99 8.22 7.96
CA THR A 104 -11.46 8.24 8.09
C THR A 104 -12.07 8.21 6.69
N GLU A 105 -13.38 8.08 6.57
CA GLU A 105 -14.04 8.12 5.26
C GLU A 105 -13.86 9.50 4.61
N ALA A 106 -14.16 10.57 5.37
CA ALA A 106 -14.07 11.95 4.90
C ALA A 106 -12.67 12.34 4.41
N ASN A 107 -11.62 12.02 5.19
CA ASN A 107 -10.26 12.44 4.84
C ASN A 107 -9.50 11.47 3.91
N PHE A 108 -10.13 10.38 3.45
CA PHE A 108 -9.48 9.42 2.55
C PHE A 108 -10.43 8.83 1.51
N ASP A 109 -11.44 8.06 1.91
CA ASP A 109 -12.32 7.35 0.96
C ASP A 109 -13.03 8.36 0.02
N ASP A 110 -13.51 9.47 0.57
CA ASP A 110 -14.26 10.50 -0.15
C ASP A 110 -13.39 11.36 -1.07
N LEU A 111 -12.06 11.23 -0.97
CA LEU A 111 -11.11 11.98 -1.82
C LEU A 111 -10.91 11.33 -3.20
N PHE A 112 -11.40 10.10 -3.39
CA PHE A 112 -11.28 9.38 -4.65
C PHE A 112 -12.54 9.56 -5.49
N PHE A 113 -12.36 9.67 -6.81
CA PHE A 113 -13.50 9.50 -7.72
C PHE A 113 -13.95 8.04 -7.76
N THR A 114 -15.26 7.87 -7.92
CA THR A 114 -16.00 6.60 -7.87
C THR A 114 -15.35 5.47 -8.67
N GLY A 115 -15.60 4.22 -8.24
CA GLY A 115 -15.33 3.02 -9.06
C GLY A 115 -14.44 2.00 -8.37
N GLN A 116 -13.84 2.33 -7.22
CA GLN A 116 -13.03 1.41 -6.42
C GLN A 116 -13.25 1.55 -4.91
N ASP A 117 -14.46 1.91 -4.46
CA ASP A 117 -14.80 2.18 -3.05
C ASP A 117 -14.44 1.01 -2.12
N ARG A 118 -14.51 -0.23 -2.62
CA ARG A 118 -14.08 -1.44 -1.90
C ARG A 118 -12.56 -1.48 -1.66
N LEU A 119 -11.75 -0.99 -2.60
CA LEU A 119 -10.30 -0.88 -2.44
C LEU A 119 -9.96 0.18 -1.38
N PHE A 120 -10.52 1.38 -1.50
CA PHE A 120 -10.21 2.51 -0.62
C PHE A 120 -10.60 2.21 0.82
N SER A 121 -11.85 1.75 1.03
CA SER A 121 -12.31 1.33 2.35
C SER A 121 -11.52 0.15 2.91
N ARG A 122 -10.96 -0.73 2.06
CA ARG A 122 -10.09 -1.83 2.50
C ARG A 122 -8.73 -1.31 2.96
N ILE A 123 -8.11 -0.40 2.23
CA ILE A 123 -6.85 0.25 2.60
C ILE A 123 -7.02 0.98 3.93
N ARG A 124 -8.04 1.83 4.07
CA ARG A 124 -8.34 2.51 5.34
C ARG A 124 -8.54 1.55 6.51
N ARG A 125 -9.36 0.50 6.36
CA ARG A 125 -9.67 -0.45 7.45
C ARG A 125 -8.48 -1.34 7.83
N LYS A 126 -7.60 -1.64 6.88
CA LYS A 126 -6.41 -2.49 7.09
C LYS A 126 -5.13 -1.70 7.31
N ASN A 127 -5.21 -0.37 7.33
CA ASN A 127 -4.13 0.52 7.65
C ASN A 127 -3.57 0.24 9.06
N LEU A 128 -2.24 0.31 9.17
CA LEU A 128 -1.52 0.29 10.43
C LEU A 128 -1.17 1.72 10.84
N ASN A 129 -0.42 2.44 9.99
CA ASN A 129 0.00 3.82 10.19
C ASN A 129 -0.19 4.62 8.91
N THR A 130 -0.50 5.91 9.05
CA THR A 130 -0.50 6.84 7.93
C THR A 130 0.22 8.11 8.32
N TRP A 131 1.10 8.56 7.44
CA TRP A 131 1.73 9.86 7.50
C TRP A 131 1.18 10.74 6.38
N GLN A 132 0.99 12.02 6.66
CA GLN A 132 0.45 13.00 5.73
C GLN A 132 1.38 14.20 5.62
N LEU A 133 1.48 14.77 4.42
CA LEU A 133 2.25 15.98 4.17
C LEU A 133 1.47 16.88 3.21
N ASP A 134 1.35 18.15 3.57
CA ASP A 134 0.91 19.21 2.67
C ASP A 134 2.13 19.99 2.19
N ILE A 135 2.27 20.16 0.87
CA ILE A 135 3.37 20.93 0.30
C ILE A 135 3.06 22.42 0.48
N SER A 136 3.74 23.04 1.44
CA SER A 136 3.56 24.46 1.75
C SER A 136 4.08 25.36 0.62
N GLY A 137 3.31 26.39 0.27
CA GLY A 137 3.71 27.39 -0.73
C GLY A 137 3.61 26.93 -2.19
N ASP A 138 3.06 25.74 -2.42
CA ASP A 138 2.79 25.22 -3.76
C ASP A 138 1.46 25.78 -4.30
N PRO A 139 1.44 26.36 -5.52
CA PRO A 139 0.22 26.92 -6.10
C PRO A 139 -0.84 25.84 -6.41
N ASP A 140 -0.42 24.58 -6.58
CA ASP A 140 -1.31 23.47 -6.90
C ASP A 140 -1.85 22.77 -5.61
N SER A 141 -1.43 23.24 -4.43
CA SER A 141 -1.86 22.76 -3.11
C SER A 141 -1.76 21.23 -2.98
N ILE A 142 -0.59 20.69 -3.33
CA ILE A 142 -0.32 19.26 -3.35
C ILE A 142 -0.30 18.67 -1.93
N PHE A 143 -0.84 17.46 -1.78
CA PHE A 143 -0.68 16.66 -0.56
C PHE A 143 -0.27 15.21 -0.87
N TYR A 144 0.35 14.58 0.13
CA TYR A 144 0.76 13.19 0.12
C TYR A 144 0.17 12.43 1.31
N TYR A 145 -0.20 11.16 1.10
CA TYR A 145 -0.36 10.18 2.17
C TYR A 145 0.61 9.03 1.95
N LEU A 146 1.36 8.65 2.99
CA LEU A 146 2.14 7.42 3.03
C LEU A 146 1.48 6.47 4.02
N MET A 147 1.04 5.30 3.56
CA MET A 147 0.17 4.39 4.29
C MET A 147 0.79 3.00 4.40
N GLN A 148 1.13 2.61 5.61
CA GLN A 148 1.61 1.27 5.92
C GLN A 148 0.43 0.39 6.31
N GLN A 149 0.25 -0.73 5.63
CA GLN A 149 -0.82 -1.69 5.92
C GLN A 149 -0.37 -2.73 6.95
N LYS A 150 -1.34 -3.33 7.66
CA LYS A 150 -1.08 -4.39 8.66
C LYS A 150 -0.41 -5.64 8.10
N ASN A 151 -0.51 -5.87 6.79
CA ASN A 151 0.15 -6.98 6.08
C ASN A 151 1.55 -6.61 5.53
N GLY A 152 2.00 -5.37 5.76
CA GLY A 152 3.28 -4.86 5.28
C GLY A 152 3.25 -4.21 3.90
N ASP A 153 2.11 -4.18 3.21
CA ASP A 153 1.99 -3.40 1.98
C ASP A 153 2.11 -1.91 2.29
N VAL A 154 2.70 -1.14 1.36
CA VAL A 154 2.89 0.30 1.50
C VAL A 154 2.22 0.99 0.33
N TYR A 155 1.35 1.95 0.61
CA TYR A 155 0.71 2.78 -0.41
C TYR A 155 1.15 4.23 -0.27
N LEU A 156 1.34 4.92 -1.40
CA LEU A 156 1.54 6.35 -1.44
C LEU A 156 0.43 6.99 -2.29
N ALA A 157 -0.31 7.93 -1.70
CA ALA A 157 -1.28 8.73 -2.43
C ALA A 157 -0.70 10.11 -2.72
N TYR A 158 -1.00 10.63 -3.90
CA TYR A 158 -0.70 11.99 -4.34
C TYR A 158 -2.01 12.66 -4.77
N GLY A 159 -2.26 13.87 -4.29
CA GLY A 159 -3.48 14.61 -4.58
C GLY A 159 -3.32 16.12 -4.50
N TYR A 160 -4.42 16.82 -4.75
CA TYR A 160 -4.52 18.28 -4.71
C TYR A 160 -5.65 18.73 -3.78
N ARG A 161 -5.48 19.89 -3.17
CA ARG A 161 -6.54 20.60 -2.45
C ARG A 161 -7.05 21.76 -3.31
N THR A 162 -8.26 21.65 -3.84
CA THR A 162 -8.78 22.62 -4.82
C THR A 162 -9.50 23.83 -4.23
N ASP A 163 -9.65 23.92 -2.90
CA ASP A 163 -10.36 25.04 -2.27
C ASP A 163 -9.47 25.97 -1.43
N GLY A 164 -8.14 25.75 -1.43
CA GLY A 164 -7.19 26.57 -0.69
C GLY A 164 -7.39 26.58 0.83
N GLN A 165 -8.25 25.70 1.37
CA GLN A 165 -8.47 25.56 2.80
C GLN A 165 -7.60 24.42 3.34
N ASN A 166 -6.90 24.69 4.45
CA ASN A 166 -6.17 23.69 5.23
C ASN A 166 -7.13 22.88 6.12
N ASN A 167 -8.20 22.30 5.55
CA ASN A 167 -9.02 21.31 6.24
C ASN A 167 -9.26 20.10 5.33
N LEU A 168 -9.47 18.92 5.92
CA LEU A 168 -9.68 17.67 5.19
C LEU A 168 -11.16 17.40 4.86
N ASP A 169 -12.07 18.24 5.34
CA ASP A 169 -13.52 18.15 5.11
C ASP A 169 -13.98 19.04 3.94
N SER A 170 -13.05 19.75 3.31
CA SER A 170 -13.32 20.53 2.13
C SER A 170 -13.57 19.62 0.93
N ARG A 171 -14.73 19.82 0.30
CA ARG A 171 -15.15 19.17 -0.95
C ARG A 171 -14.20 19.43 -2.14
N GLY A 172 -13.10 20.13 -1.93
CA GLY A 172 -12.08 20.42 -2.91
C GLY A 172 -10.89 19.45 -2.91
N CYS A 173 -10.76 18.52 -1.95
CA CYS A 173 -9.61 17.60 -1.93
C CYS A 173 -9.83 16.40 -2.87
N ILE A 174 -8.85 16.09 -3.72
CA ILE A 174 -8.90 14.97 -4.67
C ILE A 174 -7.58 14.21 -4.67
N VAL A 175 -7.63 12.89 -4.51
CA VAL A 175 -6.51 12.00 -4.80
C VAL A 175 -6.44 11.75 -6.31
N ARG A 176 -5.30 12.10 -6.93
CA ARG A 176 -5.05 11.84 -8.34
C ARG A 176 -4.44 10.46 -8.57
N TRP A 177 -3.53 10.04 -7.70
CA TRP A 177 -2.91 8.72 -7.79
C TRP A 177 -2.84 8.02 -6.45
N LEU A 178 -2.94 6.70 -6.52
CA LEU A 178 -2.57 5.79 -5.45
C LEU A 178 -1.59 4.77 -6.01
N PHE A 179 -0.39 4.76 -5.45
CA PHE A 179 0.66 3.83 -5.82
C PHE A 179 0.77 2.75 -4.74
N LEU A 180 0.94 1.50 -5.18
CA LEU A 180 1.52 0.46 -4.35
C LEU A 180 3.03 0.54 -4.49
N MET A 181 3.75 0.53 -3.37
CA MET A 181 5.20 0.74 -3.33
C MET A 181 5.95 -0.58 -3.09
N ASN A 182 7.16 -0.69 -3.65
CA ASN A 182 8.21 -1.52 -3.06
C ASN A 182 8.92 -0.69 -1.99
N ALA A 183 9.33 -1.32 -0.88
CA ALA A 183 10.02 -0.67 0.22
C ALA A 183 11.33 -1.40 0.55
N ASP A 184 12.44 -0.83 0.10
CA ASP A 184 13.77 -1.36 0.28
C ASP A 184 14.51 -0.53 1.32
N GLU A 185 15.16 -1.19 2.28
CA GLU A 185 15.92 -0.48 3.32
C GLU A 185 17.07 0.29 2.66
N ILE A 186 17.24 1.55 3.06
CA ILE A 186 18.36 2.37 2.59
C ILE A 186 19.63 1.78 3.18
N GLN A 187 20.46 1.20 2.32
CA GLN A 187 21.78 0.76 2.73
C GLN A 187 22.65 1.99 2.94
N VAL A 188 22.90 2.34 4.20
CA VAL A 188 23.94 3.30 4.53
C VAL A 188 25.27 2.63 4.18
N ILE A 189 25.84 2.99 3.03
CA ILE A 189 27.23 2.65 2.72
C ILE A 189 28.05 3.36 3.79
N SER A 190 28.61 2.61 4.74
CA SER A 190 29.63 3.12 5.64
C SER A 190 30.76 3.67 4.76
N LYS A 191 30.99 4.98 4.84
CA LYS A 191 32.23 5.54 4.32
C LYS A 191 33.34 5.04 5.24
N ASP A 192 34.10 4.07 4.76
CA ASP A 192 35.43 3.72 5.29
C ASP A 192 36.41 4.89 5.09
#